data_AF-A0A382RTF6-F1
#
_entry.id   AF-A0A382RTF6-F1
#
_cell.length_a   1.000
_cell.length_b   1.000
_cell.length_c   1.000
_cell.angle_alpha   90.00
_cell.angle_beta   90.00
_cell.angle_gamma   90.00
#
_symmetry.space_group_name_H-M   'P 1'
#
loop_
_entity.id
_entity.type
_entity.pdbx_description
1 polymer ?
#
loop_
_entity_poly.entity_id
_entity_poly.type
_entity_poly.pdbx_seq_one_letter_code
_entity_poly.pdbx_strand_id
1 'polypeptide(L)'
;MARAMLREPDLLVLDEPMGSVDVSAQAGLYQLIGNIRTRINCGILLVSHDLHHVMSSTDKVICLNRHVCCTGQPQMVARDPEFIALFGQTGADAIANYKHHHDHRHSDHGEVIPLSEKAPHMFDKNIENSGPQI
;
A
#
# COMPACT_ATOMS: atom_id res chain seq x y z
N MET A 1 7.66 -1.54 19.28
CA MET A 1 8.18 -2.27 18.10
C MET A 1 9.62 -2.72 18.26
N ALA A 2 10.60 -1.82 18.41
CA ALA A 2 12.03 -2.19 18.45
C ALA A 2 12.36 -3.36 19.40
N ARG A 3 11.84 -3.33 20.63
CA ARG A 3 12.03 -4.40 21.62
C ARG A 3 11.42 -5.74 21.23
N ALA A 4 10.30 -5.74 20.49
CA ALA A 4 9.66 -6.96 20.00
C ALA A 4 10.46 -7.58 18.85
N MET A 5 11.07 -6.75 18.01
CA MET A 5 11.89 -7.21 16.87
C MET A 5 13.19 -7.91 17.28
N LEU A 6 13.72 -7.63 18.47
CA LEU A 6 14.93 -8.29 18.99
C LEU A 6 14.79 -9.81 19.15
N ARG A 7 13.56 -10.34 19.10
CA ARG A 7 13.27 -11.77 19.27
C ARG A 7 12.91 -12.48 17.97
N GLU A 8 13.08 -11.83 16.82
CA GLU A 8 12.74 -12.39 15.50
C GLU A 8 11.35 -13.07 15.49
N PRO A 9 10.28 -12.33 15.84
CA PRO A 9 8.97 -12.93 16.02
C PRO A 9 8.40 -13.43 14.68
N ASP A 10 7.72 -14.58 14.70
CA ASP A 10 6.93 -15.05 13.56
C ASP A 10 5.64 -14.24 13.34
N LEU A 11 5.15 -13.59 14.40
CA LEU A 11 3.93 -12.76 14.41
C LEU A 11 4.12 -11.49 15.24
N LEU A 12 3.84 -10.34 14.62
CA LEU A 12 3.83 -9.04 15.26
C LEU A 12 2.39 -8.53 15.34
N VAL A 13 1.89 -8.34 16.57
CA VAL A 13 0.57 -7.73 16.82
C VAL A 13 0.75 -6.26 17.18
N LEU A 14 0.04 -5.40 16.47
CA LEU A 14 0.09 -3.95 16.60
C LEU A 14 -1.31 -3.43 16.91
N ASP A 15 -1.53 -3.00 18.14
CA ASP A 15 -2.79 -2.40 18.57
C ASP A 15 -2.69 -0.88 18.50
N GLU A 16 -3.42 -0.28 17.56
CA GLU A 16 -3.40 1.14 17.24
C GLU A 16 -2.01 1.81 17.26
N PRO A 17 -1.03 1.32 16.49
CA PRO A 17 0.34 1.83 16.54
C PRO A 17 0.47 3.29 16.06
N MET A 18 -0.60 3.84 15.46
CA MET A 18 -0.66 5.18 14.89
C MET A 18 -1.28 6.22 15.83
N GLY A 19 -1.90 5.81 16.94
CA GLY A 19 -2.68 6.70 17.80
C GLY A 19 -1.87 7.81 18.46
N SER A 20 -0.55 7.63 18.61
CA SER A 20 0.36 8.63 19.20
C SER A 20 1.30 9.28 18.17
N VAL A 21 1.06 9.06 16.88
CA VAL A 21 1.96 9.48 15.79
C VAL A 21 1.26 10.51 14.92
N ASP A 22 1.94 11.62 14.64
CA ASP A 22 1.42 12.69 13.78
C ASP A 22 1.11 12.16 12.37
N VAL A 23 0.10 12.74 11.70
CA VAL A 23 -0.36 12.32 10.36
C VAL A 23 0.78 12.29 9.35
N SER A 24 1.71 13.24 9.44
CA SER A 24 2.90 13.28 8.56
C SER A 24 3.87 12.10 8.79
N ALA A 25 3.95 11.60 10.02
CA ALA A 25 4.83 10.50 10.42
C ALA A 25 4.18 9.12 10.28
N GLN A 26 2.85 9.04 10.21
CA GLN A 26 2.12 7.78 10.01
C GLN A 26 2.59 7.06 8.74
N ALA A 27 2.70 7.77 7.62
CA ALA A 27 3.15 7.19 6.35
C ALA A 27 4.53 6.49 6.48
N GLY A 28 5.47 7.13 7.18
CA GLY A 28 6.79 6.56 7.44
C GLY A 28 6.72 5.31 8.34
N LEU A 29 5.83 5.31 9.34
CA LEU A 29 5.63 4.15 10.20
C LEU A 29 5.03 2.96 9.44
N TYR A 30 4.10 3.19 8.52
CA TYR A 30 3.55 2.13 7.67
C TYR A 30 4.57 1.57 6.70
N GLN A 31 5.39 2.41 6.08
CA GLN A 31 6.53 1.96 5.27
C GLN A 31 7.49 1.11 6.11
N LEU A 32 7.77 1.51 7.34
CA LEU A 32 8.60 0.74 8.26
C LEU A 32 7.98 -0.64 8.55
N ILE A 33 6.69 -0.70 8.88
CA ILE A 33 5.96 -1.96 9.13
C ILE A 33 6.02 -2.87 7.89
N GLY A 34 5.79 -2.32 6.69
CA GLY A 34 5.88 -3.06 5.43
C GLY A 34 7.29 -3.59 5.15
N ASN A 35 8.33 -2.79 5.41
CA ASN A 35 9.72 -3.19 5.26
C ASN A 35 10.12 -4.28 6.28
N ILE A 36 9.55 -4.23 7.49
CA ILE A 36 9.76 -5.27 8.50
C ILE A 36 9.14 -6.58 8.02
N ARG A 37 7.88 -6.57 7.57
CA ARG A 37 7.22 -7.76 7.01
C ARG A 37 8.11 -8.45 5.98
N THR A 38 8.64 -7.70 5.01
CA THR A 38 9.46 -8.26 3.92
C THR A 38 10.84 -8.71 4.39
N ARG A 39 11.47 -8.00 5.33
CA ARG A 39 12.82 -8.32 5.79
C ARG A 39 12.91 -9.52 6.71
N ILE A 40 11.95 -9.69 7.62
CA ILE A 40 11.96 -10.77 8.62
C ILE A 40 10.92 -11.88 8.34
N ASN A 41 10.19 -11.78 7.21
CA ASN A 41 9.13 -12.71 6.82
C ASN A 41 8.12 -13.00 7.96
N CYS A 42 7.79 -11.95 8.71
CA CYS A 42 6.92 -12.00 9.89
C CYS A 42 5.47 -11.69 9.50
N GLY A 43 4.53 -12.43 10.06
CA GLY A 43 3.10 -12.08 9.98
C GLY A 43 2.82 -10.81 10.76
N ILE A 44 1.99 -9.92 10.23
CA ILE A 44 1.62 -8.67 10.92
C ILE A 44 0.10 -8.64 11.10
N LEU A 45 -0.34 -8.54 12.36
CA LEU A 45 -1.72 -8.29 12.72
C LEU A 45 -1.84 -6.84 13.20
N LEU A 46 -2.44 -6.01 12.38
CA LEU A 46 -2.71 -4.61 12.70
C LEU A 46 -4.17 -4.46 13.14
N VAL A 47 -4.40 -3.90 14.33
CA VAL A 47 -5.71 -3.49 14.82
C VAL A 47 -5.78 -1.97 14.71
N SER A 48 -6.79 -1.48 14.01
CA SER A 48 -7.01 -0.04 13.80
C SER A 48 -8.48 0.22 13.53
N HIS A 49 -8.96 1.39 13.96
CA HIS A 49 -10.27 1.93 13.58
C HIS A 49 -10.21 2.79 12.31
N ASP A 50 -9.01 3.14 11.82
CA ASP A 50 -8.85 3.88 10.57
C ASP A 50 -8.91 2.96 9.36
N LEU A 51 -10.07 2.97 8.70
CA LEU A 51 -10.36 2.16 7.52
C LEU A 51 -9.51 2.54 6.30
N HIS A 52 -9.19 3.83 6.12
CA HIS A 52 -8.44 4.28 4.93
C HIS A 52 -7.06 3.63 4.89
N HIS A 53 -6.45 3.49 6.06
CA HIS A 53 -5.12 2.93 6.16
C HIS A 53 -5.12 1.40 6.15
N VAL A 54 -6.04 0.76 6.87
CA VAL A 54 -6.14 -0.71 6.89
C VAL A 54 -6.39 -1.25 5.49
N MET A 55 -7.26 -0.60 4.71
CA MET A 55 -7.65 -1.10 3.40
C MET A 55 -6.57 -0.93 2.32
N SER A 56 -5.66 0.03 2.49
CA SER A 56 -4.57 0.29 1.52
C SER A 56 -3.32 -0.57 1.78
N SER A 57 -3.03 -0.86 3.05
CA SER A 57 -1.74 -1.43 3.49
C SER A 57 -1.78 -2.92 3.85
N THR A 58 -2.96 -3.57 3.79
CA THR A 58 -3.13 -4.97 4.21
C THR A 58 -3.53 -5.91 3.07
N ASP A 59 -3.07 -7.17 3.18
CA ASP A 59 -3.44 -8.23 2.24
C ASP A 59 -4.82 -8.84 2.57
N LYS A 60 -5.17 -8.88 3.85
CA LYS A 60 -6.43 -9.43 4.37
C LYS A 60 -6.97 -8.55 5.50
N VAL A 61 -8.27 -8.33 5.48
CA VAL A 61 -9.01 -7.53 6.45
C VAL A 61 -10.05 -8.41 7.12
N ILE A 62 -10.25 -8.16 8.41
CA ILE A 62 -11.30 -8.76 9.24
C ILE A 62 -12.09 -7.61 9.84
N CYS A 63 -13.35 -7.51 9.47
CA CYS A 63 -14.29 -6.55 10.03
C CYS A 63 -14.88 -7.12 11.32
N LEU A 64 -14.94 -6.30 12.38
CA LEU A 64 -15.53 -6.67 13.65
C LEU A 64 -16.63 -5.68 14.05
N ASN A 65 -17.84 -6.19 14.31
CA ASN A 65 -18.96 -5.47 14.91
C ASN A 65 -19.68 -6.36 15.93
N ARG A 66 -19.15 -6.48 17.16
CA ARG A 66 -19.56 -7.45 18.20
C ARG A 66 -19.38 -8.94 17.81
N HIS A 67 -19.28 -9.22 16.52
CA HIS A 67 -18.94 -10.49 15.88
C HIS A 67 -18.12 -10.19 14.61
N VAL A 68 -17.60 -11.22 13.95
CA VAL A 68 -16.92 -11.06 12.65
C VAL A 68 -17.99 -10.82 11.59
N CYS A 69 -18.05 -9.59 11.03
CA CYS A 69 -18.99 -9.24 9.96
C CYS A 69 -18.55 -9.91 8.64
N CYS A 70 -17.33 -9.60 8.24
CA CYS A 70 -16.80 -10.05 6.97
C CYS A 70 -15.27 -10.18 7.01
N THR A 71 -14.73 -11.03 6.14
CA THR A 71 -13.28 -11.25 6.02
C THR A 71 -12.90 -11.41 4.55
N GLY A 72 -11.73 -10.91 4.18
CA GLY A 72 -11.23 -11.09 2.82
C GLY A 72 -10.22 -10.03 2.43
N GLN A 73 -9.94 -9.93 1.13
CA GLN A 73 -9.18 -8.80 0.61
C GLN A 73 -9.97 -7.50 0.79
N PRO A 74 -9.30 -6.36 1.00
CA PRO A 74 -9.94 -5.05 1.18
C PRO A 74 -11.06 -4.76 0.17
N GLN A 75 -10.86 -5.09 -1.11
CA GLN A 75 -11.83 -4.82 -2.18
C GLN A 75 -13.09 -5.68 -2.09
N MET A 76 -12.97 -6.90 -1.56
CA MET A 76 -14.13 -7.76 -1.33
C MET A 76 -14.91 -7.28 -0.11
N VAL A 77 -14.19 -6.93 0.96
CA VAL A 77 -14.78 -6.41 2.21
C VAL A 77 -15.52 -5.09 1.96
N ALA A 78 -14.98 -4.18 1.16
CA ALA A 78 -15.63 -2.91 0.84
C ALA A 78 -16.96 -3.07 0.09
N ARG A 79 -17.16 -4.17 -0.62
CA ARG A 79 -18.39 -4.49 -1.37
C ARG A 79 -19.37 -5.34 -0.57
N ASP A 80 -19.00 -5.73 0.65
CA ASP A 80 -19.82 -6.59 1.49
C ASP A 80 -21.06 -5.81 1.99
N PRO A 81 -22.28 -6.36 1.87
CA PRO A 81 -23.49 -5.69 2.34
C PRO A 81 -23.46 -5.33 3.83
N GLU A 82 -22.85 -6.17 4.69
CA GLU A 82 -22.72 -5.86 6.11
C GLU A 82 -21.76 -4.70 6.35
N PHE A 83 -20.68 -4.64 5.58
CA PHE A 83 -19.74 -3.52 5.65
C PHE A 83 -20.42 -2.21 5.22
N ILE A 84 -21.16 -2.22 4.11
CA ILE A 84 -21.91 -1.07 3.62
C ILE A 84 -22.99 -0.65 4.62
N ALA A 85 -23.67 -1.60 5.27
CA ALA A 85 -24.66 -1.30 6.29
C ALA A 85 -24.06 -0.59 7.53
N LEU A 86 -22.80 -0.88 7.85
CA LEU A 86 -22.11 -0.31 9.02
C LEU A 86 -21.44 1.04 8.73
N PHE A 87 -20.79 1.17 7.57
CA PHE A 87 -19.97 2.34 7.24
C PHE A 87 -20.59 3.24 6.15
N GLY A 88 -21.74 2.84 5.61
CA GLY A 88 -22.43 3.53 4.53
C GLY A 88 -21.76 3.36 3.16
N GLN A 89 -22.50 3.74 2.11
CA GLN A 89 -22.00 3.70 0.73
C GLN A 89 -20.79 4.63 0.53
N THR A 90 -20.78 5.80 1.18
CA THR A 90 -19.65 6.75 1.11
C THR A 90 -18.35 6.15 1.67
N GLY A 91 -18.42 5.37 2.76
CA GLY A 91 -17.25 4.70 3.31
C GLY A 91 -16.75 3.59 2.39
N ALA A 92 -17.66 2.82 1.81
CA ALA A 92 -17.33 1.79 0.82
C ALA A 92 -16.67 2.37 -0.44
N ASP A 93 -17.19 3.49 -0.96
CA ASP A 93 -16.68 4.15 -2.17
C ASP A 93 -15.30 4.78 -1.93
N ALA A 94 -15.10 5.43 -0.78
CA ALA A 94 -13.79 5.99 -0.39
C ALA A 94 -12.70 4.91 -0.34
N ILE A 95 -13.06 3.70 0.09
CA ILE A 95 -12.16 2.54 0.15
C ILE A 95 -11.93 1.93 -1.23
N ALA A 96 -12.98 1.81 -2.05
CA ALA A 96 -12.87 1.29 -3.41
C ALA A 96 -11.93 2.16 -4.26
N ASN A 97 -12.03 3.49 -4.13
CA ASN A 97 -11.19 4.47 -4.81
C ASN A 97 -9.71 4.35 -4.44
N TYR A 98 -9.37 3.89 -3.23
CA TYR A 98 -7.98 3.82 -2.76
C TYR A 98 -7.15 2.68 -3.39
N LYS A 99 -7.80 1.63 -3.90
CA LYS A 99 -7.14 0.50 -4.60
C LYS A 99 -7.18 0.64 -6.13
N HIS A 100 -7.94 1.60 -6.68
CA HIS A 100 -7.69 2.08 -8.03
C HIS A 100 -6.36 2.81 -7.96
N HIS A 101 -5.27 2.16 -8.38
CA HIS A 101 -3.97 2.81 -8.52
C HIS A 101 -4.20 4.17 -9.17
N HIS A 102 -3.78 5.26 -8.51
CA HIS A 102 -3.52 6.50 -9.22
C HIS A 102 -2.32 6.21 -10.13
N ASP A 103 -2.65 5.73 -11.32
CA ASP A 103 -1.75 5.43 -12.43
C ASP A 103 -1.41 6.70 -13.22
N HIS A 104 -1.57 7.88 -12.59
CA HIS A 104 -1.33 9.16 -13.22
C HIS A 104 -0.50 10.09 -12.35
N ARG A 105 0.45 10.75 -12.99
CA ARG A 105 1.08 11.96 -12.45
C ARG A 105 0.34 13.17 -13.01
N HIS A 106 0.40 14.28 -12.30
CA HIS A 106 0.01 15.57 -12.85
C HIS A 106 1.25 16.29 -13.34
N SER A 107 1.18 16.95 -14.50
CA SER A 107 2.17 17.96 -14.86
C SER A 107 2.04 19.17 -13.94
N ASP A 108 3.05 20.06 -13.92
CA ASP A 108 3.01 21.33 -13.18
C ASP A 108 1.87 22.28 -13.65
N HIS A 109 1.15 21.88 -14.71
CA HIS A 109 -0.01 22.57 -15.27
C HIS A 109 -1.34 21.80 -15.04
N GLY A 110 -1.33 20.73 -14.24
CA GLY A 110 -2.54 20.04 -13.76
C GLY A 110 -3.09 18.94 -14.67
N GLU A 111 -2.40 18.58 -15.74
CA GLU A 111 -2.89 17.61 -16.73
C GLU A 111 -2.59 16.16 -16.33
N VAL A 112 -3.52 15.23 -16.56
CA VAL A 112 -3.44 13.81 -16.18
C VAL A 112 -2.65 13.02 -17.21
N ILE A 113 -1.48 12.47 -16.85
CA ILE A 113 -0.64 11.61 -17.73
C ILE A 113 -0.71 10.14 -17.32
N PRO A 114 -1.14 9.19 -18.20
CA PRO A 114 -1.21 7.75 -17.89
C PRO A 114 0.17 7.08 -17.75
N LEU A 115 0.32 6.11 -16.83
CA LEU A 115 1.52 5.29 -16.65
C LEU A 115 1.52 4.03 -17.56
N SER A 116 1.91 4.19 -18.82
CA SER A 116 2.48 3.14 -19.69
C SER A 116 3.12 3.86 -20.88
N GLU A 117 4.36 3.61 -21.32
CA GLU A 117 4.83 2.33 -21.82
C GLU A 117 6.36 2.37 -22.03
N LYS A 118 7.03 1.23 -21.76
CA LYS A 118 8.38 0.80 -22.19
C LYS A 118 9.29 1.84 -22.88
N ALA A 119 10.47 2.05 -22.30
CA ALA A 119 11.63 2.51 -23.07
C ALA A 119 11.88 1.56 -24.27
N PRO A 120 11.83 2.05 -25.52
CA PRO A 120 12.29 1.27 -26.66
C PRO A 120 13.81 1.32 -26.69
N HIS A 121 14.41 0.14 -26.79
CA HIS A 121 15.79 -0.01 -27.23
C HIS A 121 15.98 0.61 -28.64
N MET A 122 17.18 1.16 -28.81
CA MET A 122 17.97 1.22 -30.05
C MET A 122 17.73 2.43 -30.98
N PHE A 123 18.75 3.28 -31.12
CA PHE A 123 19.43 3.47 -32.41
C PHE A 123 20.85 4.04 -32.23
N ASP A 124 21.79 3.31 -32.83
CA ASP A 124 23.21 3.64 -33.04
C ASP A 124 23.43 4.95 -33.80
N LYS A 125 24.55 5.63 -33.51
CA LYS A 125 25.72 5.79 -34.41
C LYS A 125 26.61 6.96 -33.97
N ASN A 126 27.89 6.67 -33.72
CA ASN A 126 29.09 7.39 -34.16
C ASN A 126 30.22 7.30 -33.12
N ILE A 127 30.93 6.16 -33.13
CA ILE A 127 32.32 6.10 -32.66
C ILE A 127 33.16 5.64 -33.86
N GLU A 128 33.81 6.64 -34.44
CA GLU A 128 35.09 6.65 -35.12
C GLU A 128 35.71 5.28 -35.46
N ASN A 129 35.73 4.95 -36.76
CA ASN A 129 36.86 4.20 -37.31
C ASN A 129 37.02 4.47 -38.82
N SER A 130 37.81 5.49 -39.14
CA SER A 130 38.51 5.65 -40.42
C SER A 130 40.00 5.56 -40.10
N GLY A 131 40.67 4.52 -40.63
CA GLY A 131 42.01 4.05 -40.23
C GLY A 131 43.20 5.00 -40.54
N PRO A 132 44.45 4.49 -40.59
CA PRO A 132 44.81 3.54 -41.63
C PRO A 132 45.74 2.39 -41.21
N GLN A 133 45.78 1.42 -42.12
CA GLN A 133 46.80 0.42 -42.42
C GLN A 133 48.22 0.71 -41.91
N ILE A 134 48.82 -0.26 -41.20
CA ILE A 134 50.06 -1.02 -41.54
C ILE A 134 50.03 -2.36 -40.79
#